data_AF-A0A0D0E0C0-F1
#
_entry.id   AF-A0A0D0E0C0-F1
#
_cell.length_a   1.000
_cell.length_b   1.000
_cell.length_c   1.000
_cell.angle_alpha   90.00
_cell.angle_beta   90.00
_cell.angle_gamma   90.00
#
_symmetry.space_group_name_H-M   'P 1'
#
loop_
_entity.id
_entity.type
_entity.pdbx_description
1 polymer ?
#
loop_
_entity_poly.entity_id
_entity_poly.type
_entity_poly.pdbx_seq_one_letter_code
_entity_poly.pdbx_strand_id
1 'polypeptide(L)' 'MPPHLGDQLRNRIIVWRYEGGMSAREIAELAGCSECTVYEILQFHCNFGQVNNPFMHHRGWP' A
#
# COMPACT_ATOMS: atom_id res chain seq x y z
N MET A 1 -11.80 3.56 12.03
CA MET A 1 -10.48 3.74 11.37
C MET A 1 -10.77 4.29 9.99
N PRO A 2 -10.22 5.43 9.56
CA PRO A 2 -10.70 6.11 8.36
C PRO A 2 -10.33 5.28 7.11
N PRO A 3 -11.30 4.65 6.43
CA PRO A 3 -11.03 3.67 5.37
C PRO A 3 -10.54 4.29 4.05
N HIS A 4 -10.44 5.61 3.96
CA HIS A 4 -10.20 6.35 2.72
C HIS A 4 -8.73 6.78 2.54
N LEU A 5 -7.94 6.84 3.62
CA LEU A 5 -6.53 7.21 3.51
C LEU A 5 -5.66 6.08 2.91
N GLY A 6 -6.16 4.85 2.93
CA GLY A 6 -5.43 3.65 2.51
C GLY A 6 -5.14 3.60 1.00
N ASP A 7 -6.14 3.73 0.14
CA ASP A 7 -5.96 3.52 -1.30
C ASP A 7 -5.13 4.62 -1.98
N GLN A 8 -5.34 5.89 -1.60
CA GLN A 8 -4.56 7.00 -2.15
C GLN A 8 -3.08 6.92 -1.74
N LEU A 9 -2.81 6.58 -0.48
CA LEU A 9 -1.44 6.41 0.00
C LEU A 9 -0.75 5.23 -0.67
N ARG A 10 -1.46 4.11 -0.83
CA ARG A 10 -0.95 2.91 -1.53
C ARG A 10 -0.64 3.18 -2.99
N ASN A 11 -1.49 3.96 -3.68
CA ASN A 11 -1.21 4.34 -5.06
C ASN A 11 0.03 5.25 -5.16
N ARG A 12 0.24 6.17 -4.19
CA ARG A 12 1.47 6.96 -4.11
C ARG A 12 2.71 6.11 -3.86
N ILE A 13 2.62 5.10 -3.00
CA ILE A 13 3.71 4.13 -2.74
C ILE A 13 4.17 3.45 -4.05
N ILE A 14 3.23 3.07 -4.91
CA ILE A 14 3.54 2.48 -6.22
C ILE A 14 4.20 3.49 -7.14
N VAL A 15 3.67 4.71 -7.24
CA VAL A 15 4.28 5.76 -8.07
C VAL A 15 5.71 6.06 -7.60
N TRP A 16 5.95 6.19 -6.29
CA TRP A 16 7.29 6.40 -5.74
C TRP A 16 8.25 5.25 -6.05
N ARG A 17 7.74 4.01 -6.10
CA ARG A 17 8.56 2.84 -6.43
C ARG A 17 8.87 2.73 -7.92
N TYR A 18 7.87 2.87 -8.78
CA TYR A 18 7.99 2.64 -10.22
C TYR A 18 8.44 3.87 -11.00
N GLU A 19 7.93 5.06 -10.69
CA GLU A 19 8.37 6.31 -11.32
C GLU A 19 9.51 6.97 -10.56
N GLY A 20 9.45 6.95 -9.23
CA GLY A 20 10.46 7.58 -8.38
C GLY A 20 11.73 6.76 -8.17
N GLY A 21 11.71 5.45 -8.45
CA GLY A 21 12.84 4.54 -8.21
C GLY A 21 13.25 4.43 -6.73
N MET A 22 12.40 4.88 -5.80
CA MET A 22 12.73 4.95 -4.38
C MET A 22 12.80 3.56 -3.74
N SER A 23 13.63 3.43 -2.69
CA SER A 23 13.71 2.20 -1.92
C SER A 23 12.47 2.00 -1.05
N ALA A 24 12.10 0.74 -0.79
CA ALA A 24 10.95 0.42 0.07
C ALA A 24 11.08 1.06 1.46
N ARG A 25 12.31 1.16 1.98
CA ARG A 25 12.65 1.86 3.21
C ARG A 25 12.33 3.35 3.18
N GLU A 26 12.78 4.06 2.14
CA GLU A 26 12.51 5.49 2.00
C GLU A 26 11.02 5.74 1.86
N ILE A 27 10.33 4.90 1.09
CA ILE A 27 8.88 4.96 0.92
C ILE A 27 8.16 4.71 2.25
N ALA A 28 8.64 3.77 3.07
CA ALA A 28 8.10 3.47 4.38
C ALA A 28 8.24 4.66 5.33
N GLU A 29 9.41 5.28 5.39
CA GLU A 29 9.65 6.49 6.18
C GLU A 29 8.78 7.66 5.72
N LEU A 30 8.60 7.84 4.42
CA LEU A 30 7.82 8.93 3.81
C LEU A 30 6.31 8.72 3.97
N ALA A 31 5.84 7.47 3.92
CA ALA A 31 4.47 7.08 4.18
C ALA A 31 4.14 6.98 5.68
N GLY A 32 5.15 7.01 6.56
CA GLY A 32 4.99 6.75 8.00
C GLY A 32 4.49 5.33 8.29
N CYS A 33 4.86 4.37 7.45
CA CYS A 33 4.44 2.97 7.53
C CYS A 33 5.65 2.04 7.67
N SER A 34 5.41 0.77 7.95
CA SER A 34 6.48 -0.24 7.99
C SER A 34 6.90 -0.68 6.58
N GLU A 35 8.17 -1.03 6.41
CA GLU A 35 8.70 -1.61 5.17
C GLU A 35 7.92 -2.86 4.73
N CYS A 36 7.52 -3.70 5.68
CA CYS A 36 6.69 -4.88 5.42
C CYS A 36 5.39 -4.51 4.70
N THR A 37 4.74 -3.42 5.13
CA THR A 37 3.50 -2.94 4.51
C THR A 37 3.74 -2.49 3.07
N VAL A 38 4.87 -1.84 2.80
CA VAL A 38 5.26 -1.45 1.44
C VAL A 38 5.47 -2.68 0.55
N TYR A 39 6.17 -3.71 1.05
CA TYR A 39 6.35 -4.96 0.32
C TYR A 39 5.03 -5.69 0.05
N GLU A 40 4.14 -5.77 1.03
CA GLU A 40 2.81 -6.36 0.84
C GLU A 40 2.02 -5.62 -0.25
N ILE A 41 1.98 -4.28 -0.22
CA ILE A 41 1.27 -3.47 -1.24
C ILE A 41 1.85 -3.73 -2.63
N LEU A 42 3.18 -3.74 -2.77
CA LEU A 42 3.84 -4.01 -4.05
C LEU A 42 3.55 -5.43 -4.55
N GLN A 43 3.54 -6.40 -3.64
CA GLN A 43 3.22 -7.79 -3.96
C GLN A 43 1.76 -7.95 -4.39
N PHE A 44 0.81 -7.31 -3.69
CA PHE A 44 -0.60 -7.30 -4.07
C PHE A 44 -0.81 -6.64 -5.44
N HIS A 45 -0.16 -5.51 -5.69
CA HIS A 45 -0.23 -4.83 -6.98
C HIS A 45 0.31 -5.71 -8.12
N CYS A 46 1.44 -6.39 -7.90
CA CYS A 46 2.02 -7.28 -8.90
C CYS A 46 1.17 -8.54 -9.16
N ASN A 47 0.60 -9.14 -8.11
CA ASN A 47 -0.10 -10.42 -8.22
C ASN A 47 -1.59 -10.28 -8.61
N PHE A 48 -2.25 -9.19 -8.20
CA PHE A 48 -3.69 -8.99 -8.40
C PHE A 48 -4.03 -7.75 -9.23
N GLY A 49 -3.04 -6.92 -9.59
CA GLY A 49 -3.30 -5.63 -10.25
C GLY A 49 -4.06 -4.65 -9.36
N GLN A 50 -4.14 -4.92 -8.05
CA GLN A 50 -4.90 -4.12 -7.09
C GLN A 50 -3.97 -3.61 -5.99
N VAL A 51 -4.17 -2.34 -5.64
CA VAL A 51 -3.50 -1.68 -4.51
C VAL A 51 -4.07 -2.12 -3.16
N ASN A 52 -5.30 -2.63 -3.15
CA ASN A 52 -5.97 -3.00 -1.92
C ASN A 52 -5.81 -4.49 -1.64
N ASN A 53 -5.72 -4.84 -0.36
CA ASN A 53 -5.75 -6.22 0.06
C ASN A 53 -7.19 -6.72 -0.16
N PRO A 54 -7.44 -7.67 -1.09
CA PRO A 54 -8.79 -8.17 -1.34
C PRO A 54 -9.38 -8.91 -0.14
N PHE A 55 -8.58 -9.23 0.87
CA PHE A 55 -9.03 -9.85 2.12
C PHE A 55 -9.31 -8.84 3.24
N MET A 56 -8.98 -7.55 3.06
CA MET A 56 -9.53 -6.47 3.88
C MET A 56 -10.94 -6.15 3.42
N HIS A 57 -11.80 -7.16 3.32
CA HIS A 57 -13.23 -6.91 3.47
C HIS A 57 -13.38 -6.32 4.86
N HIS A 58 -13.97 -5.12 4.94
CA HIS A 58 -14.63 -4.65 6.14
C HIS A 58 -15.53 -5.79 6.61
N ARG A 59 -15.06 -6.59 7.58
CA ARG A 59 -15.94 -7.44 8.37
C ARG A 59 -16.83 -6.45 9.09
N GLY A 60 -17.97 -6.15 8.45
CA GLY A 60 -19.13 -5.64 9.14
C GLY A 60 -19.42 -6.64 10.24
N TRP A 61 -18.95 -6.30 11.43
CA TRP A 61 -19.56 -6.76 12.66
C TRP A 61 -20.90 -6.03 12.82
N PRO A 62 -21.84 -6.68 13.52
CA PRO A 62 -23.18 -7.05 13.05
C PRO A 62 -24.17 -5.89 12.87
#